data_AF-A0A7L2B8B2-F1
#
_entry.id   AF-A0A7L2B8B2-F1
#
_cell.length_a   1.000
_cell.length_b   1.000
_cell.length_c   1.000
_cell.angle_alpha   90.00
_cell.angle_beta   90.00
_cell.angle_gamma   90.00
#
_symmetry.space_group_name_H-M   'P 1'
#
loop_
_entity.id
_entity.type
_entity.pdbx_description
1 polymer ?
#
loop_
_entity_poly.entity_id
_entity_poly.type
_entity_poly.pdbx_seq_one_letter_code
_entity_poly.pdbx_strand_id
1 'polypeptide(L)'
;DPLLVAINDSPLVQGHVLLLPEPARRLPQVLTAPVLHAGLEAVLLSAHPGFRVGFNGLGGCASVNHLHLHRLYLPWPLPVETAPTRPLCPRRNLSLLWDAPAPAFLFYATGPASLGELARDVCRAAEFLADAGLACNLLATRGDPPEGVASGGTQGLRVLLWARKPTFGAKAAGAFTVALCELAGYLPLPTASLYEDITEAEALRAIHEHLLPEPELLRLAKDLVRLLED
;
A
#
# COMPACT_ATOMS: atom_id res chain seq x y z
N ASP A 1 -10.26 -18.70 -8.80
CA ASP A 1 -9.28 -19.63 -8.19
C ASP A 1 -9.29 -19.52 -6.68
N PRO A 2 -8.97 -20.59 -5.93
CA PRO A 2 -9.00 -20.57 -4.47
C PRO A 2 -7.87 -19.69 -3.92
N LEU A 3 -8.24 -18.79 -3.01
CA LEU A 3 -7.33 -17.97 -2.22
C LEU A 3 -7.14 -18.63 -0.86
N LEU A 4 -5.94 -19.15 -0.58
CA LEU A 4 -5.65 -19.75 0.72
C LEU A 4 -5.41 -18.61 1.74
N VAL A 5 -6.07 -18.69 2.89
CA VAL A 5 -5.81 -17.81 4.03
C VAL A 5 -4.91 -18.56 5.01
N ALA A 6 -3.68 -18.09 5.19
CA ALA A 6 -2.70 -18.68 6.10
C ALA A 6 -2.44 -17.75 7.29
N ILE A 7 -2.24 -18.31 8.49
CA ILE A 7 -1.79 -17.51 9.64
C ILE A 7 -0.35 -17.09 9.39
N ASN A 8 -0.04 -15.81 9.62
CA ASN A 8 1.34 -15.35 9.55
C ASN A 8 2.11 -15.85 10.79
N ASP A 9 3.21 -16.57 10.57
CA ASP A 9 4.08 -17.11 11.63
C ASP A 9 4.93 -16.03 12.33
N SER A 10 4.95 -14.81 11.78
CA SER A 10 5.52 -13.62 12.41
C SER A 10 4.50 -12.48 12.36
N PRO A 11 3.41 -12.57 13.14
CA PRO A 11 2.33 -11.61 13.10
C PRO A 11 2.78 -10.24 13.65
N LEU A 12 2.35 -9.15 13.02
CA LEU A 12 2.58 -7.78 13.51
C LEU A 12 1.52 -7.42 14.55
N VAL A 13 0.31 -7.94 14.34
CA VAL A 13 -0.85 -7.75 15.19
C VAL A 13 -1.61 -9.08 15.29
N GLN A 14 -2.43 -9.22 16.33
CA GLN A 14 -3.32 -10.36 16.46
C GLN A 14 -4.23 -10.48 15.22
N GLY A 15 -4.34 -11.69 14.68
CA GLY A 15 -5.12 -11.93 13.46
C GLY A 15 -4.43 -11.53 12.16
N HIS A 16 -3.12 -11.23 12.17
CA HIS A 16 -2.33 -11.05 10.95
C HIS A 16 -2.32 -12.37 10.14
N VAL A 17 -2.96 -12.35 8.98
CA VAL A 17 -3.00 -13.49 8.04
C VAL A 17 -2.47 -13.10 6.67
N LEU A 18 -2.17 -14.09 5.85
CA LEU A 18 -1.67 -13.95 4.49
C LEU A 18 -2.71 -14.50 3.51
N LEU A 19 -2.89 -13.80 2.39
CA LEU A 19 -3.65 -14.29 1.23
C LEU A 19 -2.68 -14.86 0.21
N LEU A 20 -2.81 -16.16 -0.07
CA LEU A 20 -1.92 -16.91 -0.94
C LEU A 20 -2.71 -17.39 -2.17
N PRO A 21 -2.53 -16.77 -3.34
CA PRO A 21 -3.15 -17.24 -4.57
C PRO A 21 -2.43 -18.48 -5.08
N GLU A 22 -3.17 -19.56 -5.28
CA GLU A 22 -2.67 -20.79 -5.92
C GLU A 22 -1.29 -21.24 -5.40
N PRO A 23 -1.12 -21.52 -4.09
CA PRO A 23 0.19 -21.72 -3.48
C PRO A 23 1.03 -22.86 -4.09
N ALA A 24 0.36 -23.83 -4.73
CA ALA A 24 1.04 -24.90 -5.46
C ALA A 24 1.80 -24.41 -6.71
N ARG A 25 1.41 -23.27 -7.29
CA ARG A 25 2.02 -22.70 -8.50
C ARG A 25 3.30 -21.92 -8.24
N ARG A 26 3.63 -21.63 -6.98
CA ARG A 26 4.85 -20.92 -6.59
C ARG A 26 5.03 -19.60 -7.35
N LEU A 27 3.94 -18.83 -7.45
CA LEU A 27 3.95 -17.57 -8.19
C LEU A 27 4.98 -16.60 -7.58
N PRO A 28 5.71 -15.82 -8.41
CA PRO A 28 6.64 -14.82 -7.90
C PRO A 28 5.89 -13.68 -7.20
N GLN A 29 6.55 -12.96 -6.30
CA GLN A 29 6.03 -11.78 -5.58
C GLN A 29 5.85 -10.58 -6.53
N VAL A 30 4.94 -10.74 -7.49
CA VAL A 30 4.51 -9.78 -8.49
C VAL A 30 3.00 -9.65 -8.36
N LEU A 31 2.53 -8.43 -8.17
CA LEU A 31 1.11 -8.16 -7.98
C LEU A 31 0.35 -8.44 -9.29
N THR A 32 -0.81 -9.09 -9.19
CA THR A 32 -1.67 -9.34 -10.34
C THR A 32 -3.09 -8.88 -10.06
N ALA A 33 -3.81 -8.45 -11.11
CA ALA A 33 -5.15 -7.90 -10.96
C ALA A 33 -6.14 -8.87 -10.29
N PRO A 34 -6.18 -10.19 -10.59
CA PRO A 34 -7.07 -11.11 -9.89
C PRO A 34 -6.78 -11.21 -8.39
N VAL A 35 -5.51 -11.20 -8.01
CA VAL A 35 -5.07 -11.33 -6.61
C VAL A 35 -5.38 -10.05 -5.83
N LEU A 36 -5.05 -8.90 -6.41
CA LEU A 36 -5.39 -7.61 -5.83
C LEU A 36 -6.91 -7.48 -5.69
N HIS A 37 -7.69 -7.79 -6.72
CA HIS A 37 -9.15 -7.72 -6.70
C HIS A 37 -9.74 -8.54 -5.54
N ALA A 38 -9.31 -9.79 -5.37
CA ALA A 38 -9.75 -10.63 -4.25
C ALA A 38 -9.36 -10.03 -2.88
N GLY A 39 -8.19 -9.39 -2.78
CA GLY A 39 -7.79 -8.63 -1.61
C GLY A 39 -8.71 -7.43 -1.32
N LEU A 40 -9.07 -6.66 -2.35
CA LEU A 40 -9.98 -5.51 -2.22
C LEU A 40 -11.38 -5.95 -1.80
N GLU A 41 -11.91 -7.02 -2.38
CA GLU A 41 -13.18 -7.64 -1.97
C GLU A 41 -13.13 -8.07 -0.50
N ALA A 42 -12.03 -8.70 -0.08
CA ALA A 42 -11.84 -9.08 1.32
C ALA A 42 -11.88 -7.87 2.26
N VAL A 43 -11.42 -6.69 1.82
CA VAL A 43 -11.58 -5.45 2.58
C VAL A 43 -13.05 -5.12 2.78
N LEU A 44 -13.83 -5.07 1.69
CA LEU A 44 -15.24 -4.72 1.75
C LEU A 44 -16.11 -5.74 2.49
N LEU A 45 -15.77 -7.03 2.43
CA LEU A 45 -16.50 -8.12 3.10
C LEU A 45 -16.27 -8.16 4.62
N SER A 46 -15.16 -7.61 5.11
CA SER A 46 -14.88 -7.58 6.55
C SER A 46 -15.76 -6.55 7.24
N ALA A 47 -16.49 -6.94 8.29
CA ALA A 47 -17.26 -6.00 9.11
C ALA A 47 -16.37 -5.10 10.00
N HIS A 48 -15.07 -5.40 10.12
CA HIS A 48 -14.16 -4.60 10.94
C HIS A 48 -13.61 -3.40 10.15
N PRO A 49 -13.80 -2.15 10.60
CA PRO A 49 -13.37 -0.96 9.86
C PRO A 49 -11.85 -0.90 9.69
N GLY A 50 -11.10 -1.30 10.71
CA GLY A 50 -9.63 -1.39 10.68
C GLY A 50 -9.04 -2.60 9.93
N PHE A 51 -9.84 -3.30 9.12
CA PHE A 51 -9.33 -4.40 8.31
C PHE A 51 -8.70 -3.86 7.03
N ARG A 52 -7.43 -4.21 6.78
CA ARG A 52 -6.60 -3.68 5.69
C ARG A 52 -5.89 -4.80 4.95
N VAL A 53 -5.64 -4.60 3.67
CA VAL A 53 -4.85 -5.51 2.82
C VAL A 53 -3.60 -4.79 2.36
N GLY A 54 -2.44 -5.46 2.44
CA GLY A 54 -1.16 -4.87 2.08
C GLY A 54 -0.34 -5.75 1.15
N PHE A 55 0.57 -5.13 0.39
CA PHE A 55 1.54 -5.84 -0.44
C PHE A 55 2.91 -5.16 -0.32
N ASN A 56 3.94 -5.97 -0.13
CA ASN A 56 5.33 -5.55 -0.26
C ASN A 56 5.87 -6.18 -1.55
N GLY A 57 6.29 -5.36 -2.51
CA GLY A 57 6.88 -5.86 -3.76
C GLY A 57 8.33 -6.31 -3.59
N LEU A 58 8.88 -6.93 -4.64
CA LEU A 58 10.31 -7.22 -4.70
C LEU A 58 11.12 -5.92 -4.54
N GLY A 59 12.15 -5.94 -3.68
CA GLY A 59 12.90 -4.74 -3.32
C GLY A 59 12.12 -3.75 -2.44
N GLY A 60 10.81 -3.96 -2.22
CA GLY A 60 9.91 -3.21 -1.36
C GLY A 60 9.79 -3.80 0.05
N CYS A 61 10.87 -4.40 0.56
CA CYS A 61 10.91 -5.07 1.86
C CYS A 61 9.98 -6.30 1.98
N ALA A 62 9.68 -6.99 0.88
CA ALA A 62 9.09 -8.32 0.93
C ALA A 62 10.04 -9.32 1.61
N SER A 63 9.57 -10.06 2.61
CA SER A 63 10.38 -11.06 3.33
C SER A 63 10.44 -12.41 2.62
N VAL A 64 9.47 -12.70 1.75
CA VAL A 64 9.39 -13.95 0.99
C VAL A 64 9.06 -13.67 -0.48
N ASN A 65 9.55 -14.54 -1.36
CA ASN A 65 9.45 -14.36 -2.82
C ASN A 65 8.17 -14.95 -3.42
N HIS A 66 7.38 -15.68 -2.63
CA HIS A 66 6.15 -16.30 -3.07
C HIS A 66 4.99 -15.30 -2.98
N LEU A 67 4.17 -15.17 -4.03
CA LEU A 67 3.07 -14.21 -4.09
C LEU A 67 2.16 -14.30 -2.85
N HIS A 68 2.07 -13.19 -2.12
CA HIS A 68 1.18 -13.06 -0.98
C HIS A 68 0.74 -11.61 -0.77
N LEU A 69 -0.47 -11.45 -0.23
CA LEU A 69 -0.93 -10.20 0.37
C LEU A 69 -1.01 -10.35 1.89
N HIS A 70 -0.66 -9.30 2.61
CA HIS A 70 -0.88 -9.18 4.04
C HIS A 70 -2.34 -8.80 4.33
N ARG A 71 -2.88 -9.32 5.42
CA ARG A 71 -4.16 -8.91 6.00
C ARG A 71 -3.94 -8.51 7.45
N LEU A 72 -4.31 -7.28 7.77
CA LEU A 72 -4.06 -6.67 9.08
C LEU A 72 -5.36 -6.16 9.69
N TYR A 73 -5.51 -6.34 10.99
CA TYR A 73 -6.54 -5.69 11.81
C TYR A 73 -5.84 -4.67 12.69
N LEU A 74 -5.77 -3.40 12.25
CA LEU A 74 -5.25 -2.33 13.09
C LEU A 74 -6.45 -1.59 13.71
N PRO A 75 -6.56 -1.54 15.05
CA PRO A 75 -7.72 -0.95 15.72
C PRO A 75 -7.74 0.58 15.67
N TRP A 76 -6.63 1.20 15.24
CA TRP A 76 -6.46 2.64 15.17
C TRP A 76 -6.67 3.13 13.72
N PRO A 77 -7.25 4.33 13.51
CA PRO A 77 -7.28 4.97 12.20
C PRO A 77 -5.86 5.32 11.76
N LEU A 78 -5.57 5.15 10.48
CA LEU A 78 -4.29 5.58 9.89
C LEU A 78 -4.44 6.98 9.26
N PRO A 79 -3.41 7.84 9.30
CA PRO A 79 -3.45 9.16 8.66
C PRO A 79 -3.85 9.11 7.18
N VAL A 80 -3.41 8.06 6.47
CA VAL A 80 -3.67 7.87 5.03
C VAL A 80 -5.15 7.67 4.65
N GLU A 81 -6.01 7.38 5.64
CA GLU A 81 -7.45 7.15 5.43
C GLU A 81 -8.22 8.43 5.14
N THR A 82 -7.75 9.56 5.67
CA THR A 82 -8.42 10.85 5.58
C THR A 82 -7.53 11.94 4.99
N ALA A 83 -6.23 11.66 4.82
CA ALA A 83 -5.26 12.61 4.27
C ALA A 83 -5.73 13.20 2.92
N PRO A 84 -5.59 14.52 2.73
CA PRO A 84 -6.01 15.21 1.52
C PRO A 84 -5.13 14.77 0.34
N THR A 85 -5.70 14.87 -0.86
CA THR A 85 -4.98 14.51 -2.09
C THR A 85 -5.18 15.55 -3.18
N ARG A 86 -4.29 15.53 -4.16
CA ARG A 86 -4.38 16.34 -5.38
C ARG A 86 -4.77 15.44 -6.54
N PRO A 87 -5.86 15.71 -7.27
CA PRO A 87 -6.25 14.90 -8.43
C PRO A 87 -5.15 14.85 -9.49
N LEU A 88 -4.89 13.66 -10.04
CA LEU A 88 -3.94 13.45 -11.15
C LEU A 88 -4.68 13.03 -12.43
N CYS A 89 -5.53 12.01 -12.35
CA CYS A 89 -6.40 11.55 -13.45
C CYS A 89 -7.80 11.24 -12.89
N PRO A 90 -8.71 12.23 -12.87
CA PRO A 90 -10.06 12.05 -12.33
C PRO A 90 -10.86 10.93 -13.03
N ARG A 91 -10.64 10.72 -14.34
CA ARG A 91 -11.30 9.66 -15.12
C ARG A 91 -10.97 8.25 -14.62
N ARG A 92 -9.83 8.09 -13.96
CA ARG A 92 -9.31 6.82 -13.42
C ARG A 92 -9.28 6.80 -11.88
N ASN A 93 -9.90 7.80 -11.23
CA ASN A 93 -9.88 7.97 -9.78
C ASN A 93 -8.46 7.93 -9.19
N LEU A 94 -7.48 8.49 -9.91
CA LEU A 94 -6.09 8.58 -9.49
C LEU A 94 -5.78 9.98 -8.94
N SER A 95 -5.24 10.02 -7.74
CA SER A 95 -4.77 11.23 -7.06
C SER A 95 -3.39 11.04 -6.45
N LEU A 96 -2.74 12.13 -6.06
CA LEU A 96 -1.49 12.15 -5.32
C LEU A 96 -1.75 12.56 -3.88
N LEU A 97 -1.50 11.67 -2.94
CA LEU A 97 -1.32 12.02 -1.54
C LEU A 97 0.09 12.58 -1.40
N TRP A 98 0.20 13.80 -0.87
CA TRP A 98 1.49 14.49 -0.74
C TRP A 98 2.02 14.46 0.69
N ASP A 99 1.12 14.54 1.66
CA ASP A 99 1.46 14.77 3.05
C ASP A 99 1.91 13.50 3.78
N ALA A 100 2.31 13.68 5.03
CA ALA A 100 2.84 12.64 5.88
C ALA A 100 1.90 11.41 6.01
N PRO A 101 2.48 10.20 6.15
CA PRO A 101 3.90 9.96 6.42
C PRO A 101 4.76 9.75 5.15
N ALA A 102 4.15 9.56 3.99
CA ALA A 102 4.87 9.39 2.73
C ALA A 102 3.94 9.68 1.53
N PRO A 103 4.42 10.40 0.50
CA PRO A 103 3.64 10.59 -0.72
C PRO A 103 3.31 9.27 -1.43
N ALA A 104 2.07 9.16 -1.91
CA ALA A 104 1.54 7.95 -2.51
C ALA A 104 0.61 8.24 -3.68
N PHE A 105 0.61 7.36 -4.68
CA PHE A 105 -0.44 7.35 -5.68
C PHE A 105 -1.68 6.69 -5.08
N LEU A 106 -2.76 7.46 -4.95
CA LEU A 106 -4.02 7.00 -4.42
C LEU A 106 -4.97 6.66 -5.57
N PHE A 107 -5.39 5.40 -5.62
CA PHE A 107 -6.51 4.94 -6.41
C PHE A 107 -7.74 4.78 -5.52
N TYR A 108 -8.90 5.21 -6.00
CA TYR A 108 -10.13 5.19 -5.19
C TYR A 108 -11.28 4.42 -5.85
N ALA A 109 -12.01 3.65 -5.04
CA ALA A 109 -13.24 2.99 -5.44
C ALA A 109 -14.38 3.29 -4.46
N THR A 110 -15.50 3.76 -4.98
CA THR A 110 -16.72 4.03 -4.20
C THR A 110 -17.42 2.74 -3.74
N GLY A 111 -17.19 1.62 -4.44
CA GLY A 111 -17.83 0.35 -4.08
C GLY A 111 -17.39 -0.84 -4.94
N PRO A 112 -18.03 -2.01 -4.77
CA PRO A 112 -17.62 -3.27 -5.40
C PRO A 112 -17.56 -3.22 -6.93
N ALA A 113 -18.43 -2.45 -7.57
CA ALA A 113 -18.56 -2.41 -9.03
C ALA A 113 -17.30 -1.90 -9.75
N SER A 114 -16.48 -1.06 -9.10
CA SER A 114 -15.26 -0.50 -9.69
C SER A 114 -13.98 -1.23 -9.31
N LEU A 115 -14.04 -2.25 -8.44
CA LEU A 115 -12.83 -2.93 -7.94
C LEU A 115 -12.04 -3.64 -9.04
N GLY A 116 -12.72 -4.21 -10.03
CA GLY A 116 -12.06 -4.91 -11.13
C GLY A 116 -11.23 -3.96 -12.02
N GLU A 117 -11.75 -2.77 -12.31
CA GLU A 117 -11.01 -1.73 -13.05
C GLU A 117 -9.88 -1.16 -12.20
N LEU A 118 -10.17 -0.81 -10.95
CA LEU A 118 -9.18 -0.33 -9.98
C LEU A 118 -7.99 -1.29 -9.87
N ALA A 119 -8.25 -2.59 -9.72
CA ALA A 119 -7.20 -3.59 -9.58
C ALA A 119 -6.32 -3.70 -10.83
N ARG A 120 -6.90 -3.54 -12.04
CA ARG A 120 -6.14 -3.51 -13.29
C ARG A 120 -5.25 -2.27 -13.36
N ASP A 121 -5.80 -1.10 -13.06
CA ASP A 121 -5.05 0.16 -13.15
C ASP A 121 -3.90 0.20 -12.12
N VAL A 122 -4.14 -0.27 -10.89
CA VAL A 122 -3.10 -0.40 -9.87
C VAL A 122 -2.02 -1.39 -10.29
N CYS A 123 -2.37 -2.53 -10.90
CA CYS A 123 -1.37 -3.50 -11.36
C CYS A 123 -0.57 -2.97 -12.56
N ARG A 124 -1.22 -2.30 -13.53
CA ARG A 124 -0.51 -1.62 -14.63
C ARG A 124 0.49 -0.59 -14.09
N ALA A 125 0.10 0.18 -13.08
CA ALA A 125 1.00 1.11 -12.41
C ALA A 125 2.15 0.39 -11.72
N ALA A 126 1.90 -0.68 -10.96
CA ALA A 126 2.94 -1.45 -10.29
C ALA A 126 3.92 -2.12 -11.27
N GLU A 127 3.43 -2.65 -12.40
CA GLU A 127 4.24 -3.18 -13.49
C GLU A 127 5.12 -2.09 -14.10
N PHE A 128 4.55 -0.91 -14.38
CA PHE A 128 5.30 0.24 -14.88
C PHE A 128 6.42 0.67 -13.92
N LEU A 129 6.17 0.67 -12.60
CA LEU A 129 7.20 0.93 -11.61
C LEU A 129 8.33 -0.10 -11.67
N ALA A 130 7.98 -1.38 -11.79
CA ALA A 130 8.95 -2.47 -11.87
C ALA A 130 9.80 -2.36 -13.15
N ASP A 131 9.19 -2.06 -14.30
CA ASP A 131 9.89 -1.84 -15.57
C ASP A 131 10.84 -0.64 -15.53
N ALA A 132 10.51 0.39 -14.73
CA ALA A 132 11.39 1.53 -14.44
C ALA A 132 12.48 1.22 -13.40
N GLY A 133 12.60 -0.02 -12.93
CA GLY A 133 13.58 -0.44 -11.92
C GLY A 133 13.26 0.02 -10.49
N LEU A 134 12.00 0.41 -10.23
CA LEU A 134 11.53 0.85 -8.93
C LEU A 134 10.85 -0.29 -8.18
N ALA A 135 10.89 -0.22 -6.85
CA ALA A 135 10.08 -1.09 -6.00
C ALA A 135 8.77 -0.39 -5.63
N CYS A 136 7.78 -1.18 -5.21
CA CYS A 136 6.54 -0.65 -4.68
C CYS A 136 6.05 -1.34 -3.41
N ASN A 137 5.29 -0.59 -2.62
CA ASN A 137 4.45 -1.08 -1.54
C ASN A 137 3.01 -0.65 -1.81
N LEU A 138 2.05 -1.41 -1.30
CA LEU A 138 0.65 -1.09 -1.42
C LEU A 138 -0.10 -1.34 -0.11
N LEU A 139 -1.08 -0.48 0.17
CA LEU A 139 -2.06 -0.66 1.22
C LEU A 139 -3.46 -0.32 0.67
N ALA A 140 -4.40 -1.25 0.84
CA ALA A 140 -5.82 -1.04 0.65
C ALA A 140 -6.51 -0.89 2.01
N THR A 141 -7.23 0.21 2.20
CA THR A 141 -7.96 0.54 3.41
C THR A 141 -9.27 1.24 3.08
N ARG A 142 -10.27 1.11 3.96
CA ARG A 142 -11.43 2.02 3.91
C ARG A 142 -10.98 3.43 4.25
N GLY A 143 -11.61 4.43 3.65
CA GLY A 143 -11.32 5.81 3.96
C GLY A 143 -12.14 6.79 3.14
N ASP A 144 -11.83 8.06 3.36
CA ASP A 144 -12.56 9.18 2.78
C ASP A 144 -12.28 9.30 1.27
N PRO A 145 -13.21 9.90 0.51
CA PRO A 145 -12.93 10.27 -0.87
C PRO A 145 -11.67 11.14 -1.01
N PRO A 146 -10.98 11.10 -2.16
CA PRO A 146 -9.76 11.91 -2.39
C PRO A 146 -9.99 13.43 -2.23
N GLU A 147 -11.20 13.91 -2.50
CA GLU A 147 -11.64 15.31 -2.38
C GLU A 147 -12.05 15.71 -0.95
N GLY A 148 -12.05 14.75 -0.01
CA GLY A 148 -12.58 14.91 1.34
C GLY A 148 -14.07 14.56 1.45
N VAL A 149 -14.55 14.40 2.68
CA VAL A 149 -15.97 14.10 2.92
C VAL A 149 -16.78 15.38 2.77
N ALA A 150 -17.45 15.55 1.62
CA ALA A 150 -18.63 16.41 1.60
C ALA A 150 -19.66 15.79 2.57
N SER A 151 -20.17 16.60 3.51
CA SER A 151 -21.06 16.17 4.59
C SER A 151 -22.11 15.14 4.11
N GLY A 152 -21.96 13.88 4.53
CA GLY A 152 -22.87 12.77 4.19
C GLY A 152 -22.35 11.75 3.16
N GLY A 153 -21.13 11.90 2.64
CA GLY A 153 -20.49 10.91 1.76
C GLY A 153 -20.22 9.58 2.46
N THR A 154 -20.48 8.47 1.77
CA THR A 154 -20.10 7.12 2.23
C THR A 154 -18.61 6.89 1.99
N GLN A 155 -17.91 6.35 2.99
CA GLN A 155 -16.50 5.97 2.84
C GLN A 155 -16.34 4.90 1.75
N GLY A 156 -15.26 5.01 1.00
CA GLY A 156 -14.92 4.07 -0.07
C GLY A 156 -13.63 3.33 0.26
N LEU A 157 -13.01 2.77 -0.77
CA LEU A 157 -11.75 2.06 -0.68
C LEU A 157 -10.62 2.92 -1.25
N ARG A 158 -9.62 3.19 -0.42
CA ARG A 158 -8.36 3.85 -0.79
C ARG A 158 -7.30 2.78 -1.01
N VAL A 159 -6.71 2.75 -2.20
CA VAL A 159 -5.57 1.89 -2.54
C VAL A 159 -4.36 2.79 -2.78
N LEU A 160 -3.46 2.80 -1.81
CA LEU A 160 -2.23 3.58 -1.85
C LEU A 160 -1.12 2.73 -2.47
N LEU A 161 -0.45 3.28 -3.48
CA LEU A 161 0.73 2.70 -4.12
C LEU A 161 1.91 3.65 -3.91
N TRP A 162 2.90 3.20 -3.15
CA TRP A 162 4.14 3.94 -2.93
C TRP A 162 5.21 3.46 -3.91
N ALA A 163 5.72 4.36 -4.74
CA ALA A 163 6.93 4.14 -5.50
C ALA A 163 8.15 4.46 -4.63
N ARG A 164 9.15 3.56 -4.62
CA ARG A 164 10.33 3.71 -3.77
C ARG A 164 11.58 3.15 -4.42
N LYS A 165 12.73 3.61 -3.93
CA LYS A 165 14.03 3.03 -4.30
C LYS A 165 14.06 1.56 -3.87
N PRO A 166 14.50 0.63 -4.73
CA PRO A 166 14.59 -0.77 -4.33
C PRO A 166 15.63 -0.94 -3.22
N THR A 167 15.34 -1.85 -2.29
CA THR A 167 16.22 -2.22 -1.18
C THR A 167 16.48 -3.71 -1.26
N PHE A 168 17.76 -4.09 -1.42
CA PHE A 168 18.19 -5.48 -1.50
C PHE A 168 19.27 -5.76 -0.45
N GLY A 169 19.42 -7.03 -0.08
CA GLY A 169 20.40 -7.48 0.90
C GLY A 169 19.89 -7.47 2.33
N ALA A 170 20.81 -7.54 3.30
CA ALA A 170 20.47 -7.50 4.71
C ALA A 170 19.75 -6.19 5.05
N LYS A 171 18.70 -6.28 5.88
CA LYS A 171 18.01 -5.10 6.40
C LYS A 171 19.05 -4.20 7.06
N ALA A 172 19.22 -3.00 6.52
CA ALA A 172 20.19 -2.04 7.05
C ALA A 172 19.90 -1.79 8.53
N ALA A 173 20.94 -1.45 9.30
CA ALA A 173 20.85 -1.12 10.73
C ALA A 173 20.16 0.23 11.00
N GLY A 174 19.13 0.57 10.21
CA GLY A 174 18.23 1.67 10.50
C GLY A 174 17.38 1.36 11.74
N ALA A 175 16.77 2.40 12.30
CA ALA A 175 15.97 2.29 13.52
C ALA A 175 14.85 1.22 13.40
N PHE A 176 14.23 1.12 12.24
CA PHE A 176 13.21 0.11 11.93
C PHE A 176 13.16 -0.16 10.42
N THR A 177 12.48 -1.25 10.01
CA THR A 177 12.30 -1.58 8.58
C THR A 177 11.16 -0.77 8.01
N VAL A 178 11.37 -0.08 6.89
CA VAL A 178 10.31 0.67 6.18
C VAL A 178 9.72 -0.20 5.06
N ALA A 179 8.52 -0.70 5.28
CA ALA A 179 7.66 -1.45 4.36
C ALA A 179 6.27 -0.78 4.30
N LEU A 180 5.21 -1.53 3.97
CA LEU A 180 3.87 -0.97 3.81
C LEU A 180 3.29 -0.31 5.07
N CYS A 181 3.62 -0.82 6.26
CA CYS A 181 3.04 -0.34 7.52
C CYS A 181 3.53 1.07 7.83
N GLU A 182 4.84 1.25 7.73
CA GLU A 182 5.52 2.49 8.09
C GLU A 182 5.17 3.59 7.10
N LEU A 183 5.10 3.24 5.82
CA LEU A 183 4.61 4.11 4.75
C LEU A 183 3.15 4.56 4.94
N ALA A 184 2.37 3.80 5.72
CA ALA A 184 0.99 4.14 6.04
C ALA A 184 0.81 4.82 7.41
N GLY A 185 1.89 4.97 8.18
CA GLY A 185 1.89 5.66 9.47
C GLY A 185 1.71 4.74 10.68
N TYR A 186 1.82 3.42 10.47
CA TYR A 186 1.91 2.46 11.56
C TYR A 186 3.37 2.02 11.72
N LEU A 187 3.96 2.25 12.89
CA LEU A 187 5.38 2.00 13.16
C LEU A 187 5.56 0.83 14.15
N PRO A 188 5.79 -0.41 13.68
CA PRO A 188 6.27 -1.50 14.51
C PRO A 188 7.73 -1.25 14.89
N LEU A 189 7.95 -0.82 16.13
CA LEU A 189 9.28 -0.51 16.65
C LEU A 189 9.89 -1.74 17.33
N PRO A 190 11.11 -2.19 16.93
CA PRO A 190 11.68 -3.47 17.38
C PRO A 190 12.17 -3.48 18.83
N THR A 191 12.32 -2.33 19.48
CA THR A 191 12.91 -2.21 20.83
C THR A 191 12.16 -1.19 21.67
N ALA A 192 12.09 -1.43 22.99
CA ALA A 192 11.46 -0.52 23.94
C ALA A 192 12.10 0.87 23.96
N SER A 193 13.44 0.97 23.94
CA SER A 193 14.13 2.27 23.91
C SER A 193 13.73 3.09 22.69
N LEU A 194 13.74 2.48 21.50
CA LEU A 194 13.28 3.18 20.29
C LEU A 194 11.81 3.59 20.39
N TYR A 195 10.94 2.76 20.98
CA TYR A 195 9.55 3.10 21.20
C TYR A 195 9.36 4.30 22.14
N GLU A 196 10.19 4.42 23.17
CA GLU A 196 10.13 5.50 24.15
C GLU A 196 10.76 6.81 23.62
N ASP A 197 11.83 6.69 22.82
CA ASP A 197 12.70 7.83 22.50
C ASP A 197 12.47 8.41 21.10
N ILE A 198 11.95 7.64 20.13
CA ILE A 198 11.87 8.11 18.74
C ILE A 198 10.94 9.31 18.59
N THR A 199 11.43 10.34 17.92
CA THR A 199 10.63 11.51 17.55
C THR A 199 9.95 11.31 16.19
N GLU A 200 8.84 12.03 15.95
CA GLU A 200 8.18 12.05 14.63
C GLU A 200 9.15 12.47 13.52
N ALA A 201 10.01 13.46 13.78
CA ALA A 201 10.99 13.94 12.82
C ALA A 201 12.03 12.87 12.43
N GLU A 202 12.41 11.99 13.36
CA GLU A 202 13.30 10.86 13.09
C GLU A 202 12.58 9.75 12.32
N ALA A 203 11.34 9.43 12.70
CA ALA A 203 10.54 8.45 11.98
C ALA A 203 10.29 8.87 10.51
N LEU A 204 9.90 10.12 10.28
CA LEU A 204 9.68 10.66 8.93
C LEU A 204 10.98 10.66 8.12
N ARG A 205 12.12 11.00 8.74
CA ARG A 205 13.43 10.95 8.08
C ARG A 205 13.76 9.52 7.61
N ALA A 206 13.60 8.54 8.50
CA ALA A 206 13.84 7.14 8.17
C ALA A 206 12.92 6.64 7.04
N ILE A 207 11.64 7.05 7.04
CA ILE A 207 10.69 6.73 5.96
C ILE A 207 11.15 7.36 4.62
N HIS A 208 11.47 8.66 4.63
CA HIS A 208 11.79 9.43 3.44
C HIS A 208 13.10 8.99 2.75
N GLU A 209 14.04 8.36 3.45
CA GLU A 209 15.28 7.83 2.85
C GLU A 209 15.01 6.85 1.70
N HIS A 210 13.90 6.10 1.79
CA HIS A 210 13.52 5.11 0.79
C HIS A 210 12.72 5.69 -0.38
N LEU A 211 12.21 6.90 -0.25
CA LEU A 211 11.32 7.51 -1.25
C LEU A 211 12.10 8.13 -2.41
N LEU A 212 11.37 8.41 -3.48
CA LEU A 212 11.88 9.15 -4.62
C LEU A 212 12.01 10.65 -4.28
N PRO A 213 13.04 11.34 -4.81
CA PRO A 213 13.06 12.80 -4.79
C PRO A 213 11.82 13.37 -5.45
N GLU A 214 11.34 14.52 -4.94
CA GLU A 214 10.12 15.18 -5.41
C GLU A 214 10.05 15.35 -6.95
N PRO A 215 11.09 15.82 -7.65
CA PRO A 215 11.02 15.99 -9.10
C PRO A 215 10.80 14.67 -9.86
N GLU A 216 11.35 13.57 -9.33
CA GLU A 216 11.18 12.24 -9.92
C GLU A 216 9.78 11.70 -9.68
N LEU A 217 9.24 11.88 -8.47
CA LEU A 217 7.85 11.53 -8.14
C LEU A 217 6.86 12.28 -9.03
N LEU A 218 7.07 13.58 -9.26
CA LEU A 218 6.20 14.39 -10.11
C LEU A 218 6.29 14.00 -11.60
N ARG A 219 7.47 13.58 -12.07
CA ARG A 219 7.62 13.01 -13.41
C ARG A 219 6.85 11.70 -13.52
N LEU A 220 7.03 10.83 -12.53
CA LEU A 220 6.33 9.55 -12.44
C LEU A 220 4.80 9.72 -12.43
N ALA A 221 4.30 10.73 -11.71
CA ALA A 221 2.88 11.06 -11.70
C ALA A 221 2.34 11.35 -13.11
N LYS A 222 3.08 12.14 -13.91
CA LYS A 222 2.71 12.46 -15.30
C LYS A 222 2.74 11.21 -16.19
N ASP A 223 3.73 10.35 -16.00
CA ASP A 223 3.87 9.12 -16.80
C ASP A 223 2.76 8.11 -16.47
N LEU A 224 2.38 7.99 -15.20
CA LEU A 224 1.23 7.17 -14.78
C LEU A 224 -0.10 7.69 -15.32
N VAL A 225 -0.29 9.01 -15.39
CA VAL A 225 -1.50 9.59 -16.03
C VAL A 225 -1.58 9.16 -17.50
N ARG A 226 -0.49 9.31 -18.26
CA ARG A 226 -0.45 8.88 -19.67
C ARG A 226 -0.73 7.39 -19.81
N LEU A 227 -0.05 6.56 -19.00
CA LEU A 227 -0.21 5.11 -19.01
C LEU A 227 -1.67 4.66 -18.84
N LEU A 228 -2.44 5.33 -17.98
CA LEU A 228 -3.80 4.92 -17.66
C LEU A 228 -4.86 5.56 -18.56
N GLU A 229 -4.51 6.62 -19.28
CA GLU A 229 -5.36 7.21 -20.32
C GLU A 229 -5.31 6.42 -21.63
N ASP A 230 -4.20 5.72 -21.89
CA ASP A 230 -4.02 4.73 -22.95
C ASP A 230 -4.75 3.39 -22.66
#